data_AF-A0A7Y3LGR8-F1
#
_entry.id   AF-A0A7Y3LGR8-F1
#
_cell.length_a   1.000
_cell.length_b   1.000
_cell.length_c   1.000
_cell.angle_alpha   90.00
_cell.angle_beta   90.00
_cell.angle_gamma   90.00
#
_symmetry.space_group_name_H-M   'P 1'
#
loop_
_entity.id
_entity.type
_entity.pdbx_description
1 polymer ?
#
loop_
_entity_poly.entity_id
_entity_poly.type
_entity_poly.pdbx_seq_one_letter_code
_entity_poly.pdbx_strand_id
1 'polypeptide(L)'
;MSIGRSSVFWLSSIVILAFLGIPVGVLVAFAATHLRSGLDFSGVGGAAWVSFAGSASALVLSLLFGVPCGYLLARRSRLNSLLTLLVRIPMGVPPMVAGVMLLLAFGPYALFGRLLGGRLVNTLLGVTAAMTFVSIPFVIEGSRSAFSQLDRYHRWNARSLGLGELAAFTLFALPSAWAGIRTALLLGWLRAMGEFGATVLVAFHPYSLPILTFVKFDGTGLSATVPVVEVTILMTVVGAILISSIRFPTSLALLMLERRVKPLPDGELIQDEGDADGVLIDVDAVNPGFSIRADLQLAGRSSILGFSGAGKSMLLAAIAGAWELIDAQGVRSVSIVSSDGSKRQLQSRDVVLVPQTSGLVSYLTVSQQLRLAALSSGGRGPDLDRLVDEFELRELMGRLPTELSGGQVQRVAVARGIMSSARLLLLDEPFSGLDLPQRRRFQHLLSKWLAESKIASLTVTHDVDEAALLGTSLAVVSGGEVVQSGSVGDVIRSPGTATVAMLVGYENILPIEVLPIQTSQLLRSTHRDGVLIAIRAVDLKVHNHNSDGPLMQFAEPTPGGGGGLVLLSGRARIERWSDLGYRTETEVSVASQSGFGDLRLLISGPWGEDAPFTVGSQVSVSVDPSRIAVLSR
;
A
#
# COMPACT_ATOMS: atom_id res chain seq x y z
N MET A 1 -8.76 3.27 38.62
CA MET A 1 -9.84 2.48 37.96
C MET A 1 -9.36 1.55 36.83
N SER A 2 -8.05 1.37 36.54
CA SER A 2 -7.59 0.50 35.43
C SER A 2 -7.34 -0.96 35.79
N ILE A 3 -7.28 -1.32 37.08
CA ILE A 3 -6.95 -2.68 37.54
C ILE A 3 -8.14 -3.65 37.40
N GLY A 4 -9.39 -3.16 37.44
CA GLY A 4 -10.59 -4.01 37.34
C GLY A 4 -10.92 -4.50 35.92
N ARG A 5 -10.45 -3.82 34.87
CA ARG A 5 -10.76 -4.21 33.47
C ARG A 5 -9.98 -5.45 33.04
N SER A 6 -8.71 -5.60 33.43
CA SER A 6 -7.91 -6.77 33.09
C SER A 6 -8.43 -8.04 33.78
N SER A 7 -8.87 -7.95 35.03
CA SER A 7 -9.42 -9.09 35.79
C SER A 7 -10.67 -9.70 35.16
N VAL A 8 -11.54 -8.88 34.54
CA VAL A 8 -12.74 -9.34 33.84
C VAL A 8 -12.38 -10.09 32.55
N PHE A 9 -11.38 -9.62 31.79
CA PHE A 9 -10.89 -10.31 30.60
C PHE A 9 -10.23 -11.66 30.95
N TRP A 10 -9.50 -11.73 32.08
CA TRP A 10 -8.93 -12.98 32.57
C TRP A 10 -10.00 -13.97 33.03
N LEU A 11 -10.97 -13.51 33.82
CA LEU A 11 -12.04 -14.38 34.33
C LEU A 11 -12.90 -14.95 33.19
N SER A 12 -13.28 -14.10 32.23
CA SER A 12 -14.03 -14.53 31.05
C SER A 12 -13.24 -15.54 30.19
N SER A 13 -11.94 -15.32 30.01
CA SER A 13 -11.07 -16.26 29.29
C SER A 13 -10.98 -17.61 30.02
N ILE A 14 -10.82 -17.60 31.36
CA ILE A 14 -10.75 -18.83 32.17
C ILE A 14 -12.06 -19.62 32.07
N VAL A 15 -13.22 -18.95 32.17
CA VAL A 15 -14.53 -19.60 32.07
C VAL A 15 -14.70 -20.29 30.71
N ILE A 16 -14.34 -19.61 29.62
CA ILE A 16 -14.42 -20.18 28.26
C ILE A 16 -13.45 -21.35 28.10
N LEU A 17 -12.21 -21.21 28.59
CA LEU A 17 -11.22 -22.28 28.53
C LEU A 17 -11.62 -23.49 29.37
N ALA A 18 -12.26 -23.29 30.52
CA ALA A 18 -12.82 -24.37 31.33
C ALA A 18 -13.99 -25.06 30.63
N PHE A 19 -14.91 -24.30 30.03
CA PHE A 19 -16.04 -24.84 29.26
C PHE A 19 -15.58 -25.70 28.08
N LEU A 20 -14.52 -25.27 27.37
CA LEU A 20 -13.93 -26.04 26.28
C LEU A 20 -13.07 -27.22 26.77
N GLY A 21 -12.34 -27.03 27.88
CA GLY A 21 -11.34 -27.98 28.38
C GLY A 21 -11.91 -29.13 29.21
N ILE A 22 -12.94 -28.90 30.02
CA ILE A 22 -13.53 -29.93 30.90
C ILE A 22 -14.07 -31.13 30.10
N PRO A 23 -14.88 -30.96 29.02
CA PRO A 23 -15.37 -32.10 28.24
C PRO A 23 -14.24 -32.95 27.66
N VAL A 24 -13.17 -32.29 27.18
CA VAL A 24 -11.98 -32.97 26.65
C VAL A 24 -11.24 -33.73 27.76
N GLY A 25 -11.06 -33.10 28.94
CA GLY A 25 -10.41 -33.73 30.09
C GLY A 25 -11.18 -34.94 30.64
N VAL A 26 -12.51 -34.83 30.74
CA VAL A 26 -13.40 -35.94 31.14
C VAL A 26 -13.31 -37.07 30.12
N LEU A 27 -13.32 -36.77 28.83
CA LEU A 27 -13.18 -37.77 27.79
C LEU A 27 -11.83 -38.50 27.85
N VAL A 28 -10.72 -37.78 28.08
CA VAL A 28 -9.39 -38.40 28.24
C VAL A 28 -9.33 -39.28 29.48
N ALA A 29 -9.91 -38.84 30.61
CA ALA A 29 -10.01 -39.65 31.82
C ALA A 29 -10.89 -40.90 31.62
N PHE A 30 -11.98 -40.75 30.88
CA PHE A 30 -12.87 -41.84 30.51
C PHE A 30 -12.16 -42.85 29.59
N ALA A 31 -11.46 -42.38 28.56
CA ALA A 31 -10.64 -43.20 27.67
C ALA A 31 -9.58 -44.02 28.43
N ALA A 32 -8.87 -43.39 29.38
CA ALA A 32 -7.82 -44.02 30.17
C ALA A 32 -8.32 -45.18 31.06
N THR A 33 -9.57 -45.10 31.54
CA THR A 33 -10.19 -46.20 32.29
C THR A 33 -10.64 -47.34 31.36
N HIS A 34 -11.00 -47.02 30.11
CA HIS A 34 -11.53 -47.96 29.11
C HIS A 34 -10.45 -48.73 28.32
N LEU A 35 -9.25 -48.17 28.15
CA LEU A 35 -8.09 -48.89 27.59
C LEU A 35 -7.74 -50.17 28.37
N ARG A 36 -8.18 -50.28 29.64
CA ARG A 36 -7.93 -51.44 30.50
C ARG A 36 -8.93 -52.58 30.34
N SER A 37 -10.09 -52.35 29.71
CA SER A 37 -11.21 -53.30 29.66
C SER A 37 -11.32 -54.11 28.36
N GLY A 38 -10.48 -53.82 27.35
CA GLY A 38 -10.56 -54.45 26.02
C GLY A 38 -11.71 -53.88 25.18
N LEU A 39 -11.44 -53.46 23.95
CA LEU A 39 -12.40 -52.72 23.13
C LEU A 39 -12.86 -53.53 21.92
N ASP A 40 -14.16 -53.42 21.59
CA ASP A 40 -14.70 -53.85 20.31
C ASP A 40 -14.51 -52.76 19.24
N PHE A 41 -13.45 -52.92 18.45
CA PHE A 41 -13.14 -52.07 17.30
C PHE A 41 -13.90 -52.47 16.02
N SER A 42 -14.93 -53.32 16.12
CA SER A 42 -15.77 -53.71 14.99
C SER A 42 -16.27 -52.49 14.20
N GLY A 43 -15.98 -52.49 12.90
CA GLY A 43 -16.38 -51.43 11.96
C GLY A 43 -15.63 -50.09 12.09
N VAL A 44 -14.87 -49.85 13.18
CA VAL A 44 -14.19 -48.57 13.43
C VAL A 44 -13.11 -48.30 12.38
N GLY A 45 -12.30 -49.30 12.04
CA GLY A 45 -11.24 -49.15 11.02
C GLY A 45 -11.78 -48.77 9.64
N GLY A 46 -12.89 -49.39 9.22
CA GLY A 46 -13.56 -49.05 7.96
C GLY A 46 -14.10 -47.62 7.96
N ALA A 47 -14.76 -47.20 9.05
CA ALA A 47 -15.26 -45.84 9.18
C ALA A 47 -14.16 -44.79 9.28
N ALA A 48 -13.05 -45.12 9.97
CA ALA A 48 -11.86 -44.28 10.04
C ALA A 48 -11.26 -44.07 8.64
N TRP A 49 -11.13 -45.12 7.83
CA TRP A 49 -10.65 -45.00 6.45
C TRP A 49 -11.57 -44.10 5.61
N VAL A 50 -12.89 -44.28 5.68
CA VAL A 50 -13.86 -43.47 4.94
C VAL A 50 -13.77 -41.99 5.36
N SER A 51 -13.73 -41.70 6.66
CA SER A 51 -13.57 -40.34 7.17
C SER A 51 -12.23 -39.71 6.76
N PHE A 52 -11.14 -40.48 6.82
CA PHE A 52 -9.83 -40.03 6.38
C PHE A 52 -9.80 -39.72 4.90
N ALA A 53 -10.14 -40.71 4.06
CA ALA A 53 -10.11 -40.59 2.61
C ALA A 53 -11.07 -39.50 2.12
N GLY A 54 -12.28 -39.43 2.72
CA GLY A 54 -13.26 -38.39 2.44
C GLY A 54 -12.74 -36.99 2.75
N SER A 55 -12.24 -36.77 3.97
CA SER A 55 -11.74 -35.47 4.41
C SER A 55 -10.45 -35.06 3.71
N ALA A 56 -9.53 -36.00 3.47
CA ALA A 56 -8.29 -35.74 2.74
C ALA A 56 -8.57 -35.38 1.28
N SER A 57 -9.49 -36.09 0.62
CA SER A 57 -9.92 -35.76 -0.74
C SER A 57 -10.62 -34.40 -0.79
N ALA A 58 -11.49 -34.10 0.16
CA ALA A 58 -12.14 -32.79 0.28
C ALA A 58 -11.12 -31.66 0.49
N LEU A 59 -10.07 -31.89 1.28
CA LEU A 59 -8.98 -30.95 1.49
C LEU A 59 -8.18 -30.70 0.20
N VAL A 60 -7.85 -31.75 -0.55
CA VAL A 60 -7.16 -31.64 -1.85
C VAL A 60 -8.01 -30.86 -2.85
N LEU A 61 -9.30 -31.15 -2.96
CA LEU A 61 -10.23 -30.39 -3.81
C LEU A 61 -10.32 -28.93 -3.36
N SER A 62 -10.36 -28.68 -2.06
CA SER A 62 -10.40 -27.32 -1.52
C SER A 62 -9.09 -26.57 -1.75
N LEU A 63 -7.94 -27.24 -1.73
CA LEU A 63 -6.65 -26.66 -2.12
C LEU A 63 -6.62 -26.30 -3.62
N LEU A 64 -7.06 -27.23 -4.48
CA LEU A 64 -7.02 -27.07 -5.93
C LEU A 64 -8.01 -26.03 -6.46
N PHE A 65 -9.21 -25.95 -5.88
CA PHE A 65 -10.28 -25.07 -6.38
C PHE A 65 -10.60 -23.92 -5.42
N GLY A 66 -10.56 -24.18 -4.12
CA GLY A 66 -10.90 -23.17 -3.10
C GLY A 66 -9.86 -22.07 -2.99
N VAL A 67 -8.56 -22.39 -3.02
CA VAL A 67 -7.49 -21.37 -2.93
C VAL A 67 -7.46 -20.46 -4.15
N PRO A 68 -7.46 -20.94 -5.42
CA PRO A 68 -7.55 -20.05 -6.58
C PRO A 68 -8.85 -19.24 -6.61
N CYS A 69 -9.98 -19.83 -6.20
CA CYS A 69 -11.25 -19.09 -6.07
C CYS A 69 -11.12 -17.95 -5.05
N GLY A 70 -10.54 -18.22 -3.88
CA GLY A 70 -10.24 -17.19 -2.87
C GLY A 70 -9.36 -16.05 -3.41
N TYR A 71 -8.35 -16.37 -4.24
CA TYR A 71 -7.51 -15.38 -4.91
C TYR A 71 -8.29 -14.49 -5.89
N LEU A 72 -9.20 -15.09 -6.67
CA LEU A 72 -10.06 -14.35 -7.60
C LEU A 72 -11.07 -13.47 -6.85
N LEU A 73 -11.67 -13.96 -5.77
CA LEU A 73 -12.65 -13.23 -4.95
C LEU A 73 -12.03 -12.17 -4.04
N ALA A 74 -10.72 -12.21 -3.82
CA ALA A 74 -10.00 -11.11 -3.15
C ALA A 74 -10.01 -9.82 -3.99
N ARG A 75 -10.27 -9.91 -5.31
CA ARG A 75 -10.34 -8.75 -6.21
C ARG A 75 -11.63 -7.95 -5.98
N ARG A 76 -11.54 -6.62 -6.01
CA ARG A 76 -12.72 -5.73 -5.92
C ARG A 76 -13.48 -5.76 -7.25
N SER A 77 -14.68 -6.31 -7.25
CA SER A 77 -15.60 -6.30 -8.39
C SER A 77 -17.02 -6.57 -7.90
N ARG A 78 -18.04 -5.97 -8.55
CA ARG A 78 -19.46 -6.23 -8.23
C ARG A 78 -19.81 -7.71 -8.39
N LEU A 79 -19.26 -8.37 -9.42
CA LEU A 79 -19.48 -9.80 -9.66
C LEU A 79 -18.88 -10.66 -8.54
N ASN A 80 -17.69 -10.28 -8.05
CA ASN A 80 -17.06 -10.98 -6.94
C ASN A 80 -17.84 -10.84 -5.63
N SER A 81 -18.51 -9.72 -5.40
CA SER A 81 -19.40 -9.55 -4.23
C SER A 81 -20.57 -10.55 -4.26
N LEU A 82 -21.19 -10.76 -5.44
CA LEU A 82 -22.25 -11.74 -5.61
C LEU A 82 -21.74 -13.18 -5.45
N LEU A 83 -20.60 -13.51 -6.06
CA LEU A 83 -19.98 -14.82 -5.90
C LEU A 83 -19.57 -15.09 -4.44
N THR A 84 -19.09 -14.07 -3.73
CA THR A 84 -18.79 -14.17 -2.30
C THR A 84 -20.03 -14.52 -1.48
N LEU A 85 -21.18 -13.93 -1.81
CA LEU A 85 -22.44 -14.28 -1.16
C LEU A 85 -22.80 -15.75 -1.41
N LEU A 86 -22.66 -16.23 -2.65
CA LEU A 86 -22.93 -17.62 -3.03
C LEU A 86 -22.07 -18.60 -2.22
N VAL A 87 -20.77 -18.31 -2.07
CA VAL A 87 -19.85 -19.12 -1.24
C VAL A 87 -20.26 -19.13 0.23
N ARG A 88 -20.89 -18.07 0.74
CA ARG A 88 -21.31 -17.96 2.14
C ARG A 88 -22.63 -18.65 2.47
N ILE A 89 -23.49 -18.89 1.48
CA ILE A 89 -24.80 -19.55 1.69
C ILE A 89 -24.65 -20.90 2.41
N PRO A 90 -23.77 -21.84 1.97
CA PRO A 90 -23.61 -23.12 2.66
C PRO A 90 -23.16 -23.02 4.13
N MET A 91 -22.51 -21.92 4.53
CA MET A 91 -22.08 -21.72 5.93
C MET A 91 -23.22 -21.35 6.87
N GLY A 92 -24.28 -20.72 6.35
CA GLY A 92 -25.47 -20.34 7.14
C GLY A 92 -26.56 -21.41 7.17
N VAL A 93 -26.48 -22.40 6.26
CA VAL A 93 -27.49 -23.44 6.11
C VAL A 93 -27.20 -24.61 7.04
N PRO A 94 -28.19 -25.18 7.76
CA PRO A 94 -27.99 -26.38 8.57
C PRO A 94 -27.40 -27.53 7.74
N PRO A 95 -26.46 -28.34 8.27
CA PRO A 95 -25.78 -29.38 7.48
C PRO A 95 -26.71 -30.42 6.84
N MET A 96 -27.83 -30.74 7.50
CA MET A 96 -28.87 -31.61 6.92
C MET A 96 -29.48 -30.99 5.65
N VAL A 97 -29.75 -29.69 5.66
CA VAL A 97 -30.30 -29.00 4.48
C VAL A 97 -29.27 -28.98 3.35
N ALA A 98 -27.98 -28.84 3.65
CA ALA A 98 -26.91 -29.00 2.67
C ALA A 98 -26.90 -30.40 2.03
N GLY A 99 -27.13 -31.46 2.80
CA GLY A 99 -27.32 -32.81 2.28
C GLY A 99 -28.51 -32.94 1.32
N VAL A 100 -29.66 -32.35 1.68
CA VAL A 100 -30.84 -32.30 0.79
C VAL A 100 -30.52 -31.54 -0.50
N MET A 101 -29.84 -30.38 -0.42
CA MET A 101 -29.44 -29.60 -1.60
C MET A 101 -28.56 -30.43 -2.55
N LEU A 102 -27.60 -31.18 -2.01
CA LEU A 102 -26.75 -32.06 -2.80
C LEU A 102 -27.54 -33.19 -3.46
N LEU A 103 -28.53 -33.77 -2.77
CA LEU A 103 -29.40 -34.79 -3.36
C LEU A 103 -30.33 -34.22 -4.45
N LEU A 104 -30.83 -33.00 -4.27
CA LEU A 104 -31.65 -32.34 -5.30
C LEU A 104 -30.83 -32.01 -6.55
N ALA A 105 -29.54 -31.69 -6.40
CA ALA A 105 -28.66 -31.37 -7.53
C ALA A 105 -28.03 -32.60 -8.18
N PHE A 106 -27.57 -33.56 -7.38
CA PHE A 106 -26.71 -34.69 -7.81
C PHE A 106 -27.28 -36.08 -7.46
N GLY A 107 -28.48 -36.15 -6.89
CA GLY A 107 -29.15 -37.41 -6.60
C GLY A 107 -29.50 -38.19 -7.87
N PRO A 108 -29.92 -39.47 -7.74
CA PRO A 108 -30.08 -40.39 -8.88
C PRO A 108 -31.08 -39.89 -9.93
N TYR A 109 -32.06 -39.11 -9.48
CA TYR A 109 -33.13 -38.56 -10.32
C TYR A 109 -32.84 -37.13 -10.81
N ALA A 110 -31.78 -36.49 -10.31
CA ALA A 110 -31.41 -35.13 -10.67
C ALA A 110 -30.66 -35.08 -12.01
N LEU A 111 -30.68 -33.91 -12.67
CA LEU A 111 -30.06 -33.70 -13.98
C LEU A 111 -28.57 -34.07 -13.97
N PHE A 112 -27.81 -33.55 -13.00
CA PHE A 112 -26.37 -33.82 -12.89
C PHE A 112 -26.08 -35.23 -12.36
N GLY A 113 -26.98 -35.80 -11.56
CA GLY A 113 -26.84 -37.18 -11.07
C GLY A 113 -26.94 -38.22 -12.18
N ARG A 114 -27.82 -38.01 -13.17
CA ARG A 114 -27.91 -38.86 -14.37
C ARG A 114 -26.64 -38.82 -15.21
N LEU A 115 -26.02 -37.64 -15.35
CA LEU A 115 -24.73 -37.45 -16.03
C LEU A 115 -23.58 -38.20 -15.34
N LEU A 116 -23.61 -38.29 -14.01
CA LEU A 116 -22.62 -39.01 -13.20
C LEU A 116 -22.97 -40.50 -13.00
N GLY A 117 -24.00 -41.01 -13.69
CA GLY A 117 -24.43 -42.41 -13.61
C GLY A 117 -24.97 -42.82 -12.24
N GLY A 118 -25.49 -41.87 -11.44
CA GLY A 118 -26.07 -42.13 -10.11
C GLY A 118 -25.07 -42.54 -9.03
N ARG A 119 -23.77 -42.49 -9.31
CA ARG A 119 -22.69 -43.02 -8.44
C ARG A 119 -22.38 -42.17 -7.21
N LEU A 120 -23.10 -41.08 -6.97
CA LEU A 120 -22.82 -40.16 -5.88
C LEU A 120 -23.51 -40.59 -4.57
N VAL A 121 -24.67 -41.26 -4.63
CA VAL A 121 -25.40 -41.66 -3.42
C VAL A 121 -24.84 -42.97 -2.88
N ASN A 122 -24.63 -43.04 -1.56
CA ASN A 122 -24.08 -44.21 -0.86
C ASN A 122 -22.73 -44.70 -1.38
N THR A 123 -21.83 -43.77 -1.72
CA THR A 123 -20.46 -44.07 -2.11
C THR A 123 -19.46 -43.16 -1.41
N LEU A 124 -18.16 -43.53 -1.45
CA LEU A 124 -17.08 -42.65 -0.98
C LEU A 124 -17.09 -41.30 -1.70
N LEU A 125 -17.47 -41.26 -2.99
CA LEU A 125 -17.60 -40.02 -3.75
C LEU A 125 -18.71 -39.12 -3.16
N GLY A 126 -19.82 -39.70 -2.72
CA GLY A 126 -20.87 -38.99 -1.98
C GLY A 126 -20.39 -38.40 -0.68
N VAL A 127 -19.65 -39.18 0.11
CA VAL A 127 -19.02 -38.72 1.35
C VAL A 127 -18.07 -37.56 1.08
N THR A 128 -17.16 -37.70 0.10
CA THR A 128 -16.22 -36.64 -0.31
C THR A 128 -16.97 -35.39 -0.80
N ALA A 129 -18.02 -35.53 -1.60
CA ALA A 129 -18.80 -34.42 -2.12
C ALA A 129 -19.50 -33.64 -0.99
N ALA A 130 -20.13 -34.36 -0.06
CA ALA A 130 -20.76 -33.77 1.12
C ALA A 130 -19.75 -33.02 2.00
N MET A 131 -18.61 -33.66 2.31
CA MET A 131 -17.53 -33.04 3.08
C MET A 131 -16.96 -31.81 2.36
N THR A 132 -16.76 -31.88 1.04
CA THR A 132 -16.22 -30.76 0.24
C THR A 132 -17.20 -29.59 0.23
N PHE A 133 -18.48 -29.84 -0.02
CA PHE A 133 -19.51 -28.79 -0.09
C PHE A 133 -19.56 -27.94 1.18
N VAL A 134 -19.39 -28.59 2.34
CA VAL A 134 -19.49 -27.91 3.62
C VAL A 134 -18.16 -27.32 4.10
N SER A 135 -17.01 -27.89 3.69
CA SER A 135 -15.68 -27.40 4.11
C SER A 135 -15.07 -26.36 3.17
N ILE A 136 -15.33 -26.43 1.86
CA ILE A 136 -14.72 -25.53 0.87
C ILE A 136 -14.98 -24.03 1.12
N PRO A 137 -16.14 -23.59 1.65
CA PRO A 137 -16.37 -22.17 1.95
C PRO A 137 -15.37 -21.60 2.95
N PHE A 138 -14.97 -22.38 3.96
CA PHE A 138 -13.99 -21.97 4.96
C PHE A 138 -12.60 -21.78 4.32
N VAL A 139 -12.23 -22.65 3.38
CA VAL A 139 -10.98 -22.54 2.63
C VAL A 139 -11.00 -21.34 1.69
N ILE A 140 -12.11 -21.11 0.98
CA ILE A 140 -12.26 -19.97 0.07
C ILE A 140 -12.19 -18.66 0.84
N GLU A 141 -12.98 -18.49 1.90
CA GLU A 141 -13.04 -17.23 2.65
C GLU A 141 -11.74 -16.98 3.42
N GLY A 142 -11.14 -18.02 4.01
CA GLY A 142 -9.83 -17.91 4.65
C GLY A 142 -8.72 -17.55 3.67
N SER A 143 -8.72 -18.15 2.46
CA SER A 143 -7.76 -17.79 1.40
C SER A 143 -7.99 -16.38 0.89
N ARG A 144 -9.24 -15.98 0.66
CA ARG A 144 -9.62 -14.61 0.27
C ARG A 144 -9.13 -13.59 1.29
N SER A 145 -9.34 -13.86 2.59
CA SER A 145 -8.84 -13.02 3.67
C SER A 145 -7.32 -12.92 3.63
N ALA A 146 -6.61 -14.05 3.47
CA ALA A 146 -5.15 -14.08 3.38
C ALA A 146 -4.63 -13.26 2.17
N PHE A 147 -5.24 -13.42 1.00
CA PHE A 147 -4.86 -12.66 -0.19
C PHE A 147 -5.22 -11.18 -0.11
N SER A 148 -6.29 -10.81 0.59
CA SER A 148 -6.71 -9.41 0.74
C SER A 148 -5.77 -8.57 1.60
N GLN A 149 -4.98 -9.22 2.45
CA GLN A 149 -3.97 -8.57 3.30
C GLN A 149 -2.64 -8.36 2.58
N LEU A 150 -2.45 -9.04 1.44
CA LEU A 150 -1.25 -8.88 0.64
C LEU A 150 -1.17 -7.47 0.03
N ASP A 151 0.05 -6.99 -0.16
CA ASP A 151 0.24 -5.67 -0.76
C ASP A 151 -0.27 -5.67 -2.21
N ARG A 152 -0.93 -4.57 -2.60
CA ARG A 152 -1.57 -4.48 -3.92
C ARG A 152 -0.55 -4.55 -5.07
N TYR A 153 0.74 -4.36 -4.78
CA TYR A 153 1.84 -4.36 -5.73
C TYR A 153 2.37 -5.74 -6.16
N HIS A 154 1.93 -6.87 -5.58
CA HIS A 154 2.51 -8.18 -5.97
C HIS A 154 2.34 -8.54 -7.45
N ARG A 155 1.20 -8.18 -8.06
CA ARG A 155 0.97 -8.42 -9.50
C ARG A 155 1.84 -7.52 -10.36
N TRP A 156 1.98 -6.26 -9.94
CA TRP A 156 2.89 -5.32 -10.58
C TRP A 156 4.33 -5.82 -10.54
N ASN A 157 4.82 -6.25 -9.38
CA ASN A 157 6.17 -6.83 -9.22
C ASN A 157 6.40 -8.04 -10.14
N ALA A 158 5.39 -8.89 -10.32
CA ALA A 158 5.51 -10.01 -11.26
C ALA A 158 5.60 -9.51 -12.71
N ARG A 159 4.77 -8.53 -13.11
CA ARG A 159 4.75 -7.97 -14.46
C ARG A 159 6.01 -7.17 -14.81
N SER A 160 6.58 -6.43 -13.86
CA SER A 160 7.84 -5.69 -14.07
C SER A 160 9.01 -6.66 -14.29
N LEU A 161 9.00 -7.82 -13.63
CA LEU A 161 9.90 -8.95 -13.91
C LEU A 161 9.50 -9.75 -15.17
N GLY A 162 8.40 -9.36 -15.81
CA GLY A 162 7.98 -9.91 -17.08
C GLY A 162 7.23 -11.23 -17.03
N LEU A 163 6.67 -11.54 -15.86
CA LEU A 163 5.95 -12.76 -15.57
C LEU A 163 4.44 -12.57 -15.80
N GLY A 164 3.76 -13.62 -16.24
CA GLY A 164 2.31 -13.61 -16.46
C GLY A 164 1.49 -13.79 -15.16
N GLU A 165 0.17 -13.68 -15.27
CA GLU A 165 -0.78 -13.78 -14.14
C GLU A 165 -0.62 -15.08 -13.33
N LEU A 166 -0.43 -16.22 -14.02
CA LEU A 166 -0.27 -17.49 -13.33
C LEU A 166 0.99 -17.50 -12.46
N ALA A 167 2.10 -16.93 -12.96
CA ALA A 167 3.32 -16.81 -12.20
C ALA A 167 3.20 -15.79 -11.06
N ALA A 168 2.45 -14.69 -11.26
CA ALA A 168 2.11 -13.76 -10.17
C ALA A 168 1.35 -14.47 -9.04
N PHE A 169 0.38 -15.32 -9.38
CA PHE A 169 -0.34 -16.13 -8.40
C PHE A 169 0.58 -17.16 -7.72
N THR A 170 1.24 -18.03 -8.47
CA THR A 170 1.97 -19.18 -7.90
C THR A 170 3.28 -18.81 -7.24
N LEU A 171 3.97 -17.77 -7.73
CA LEU A 171 5.30 -17.39 -7.26
C LEU A 171 5.28 -16.17 -6.35
N PHE A 172 4.27 -15.29 -6.36
CA PHE A 172 4.25 -14.12 -5.46
C PHE A 172 3.13 -14.22 -4.42
N ALA A 173 1.88 -14.37 -4.87
CA ALA A 173 0.73 -14.32 -3.98
C ALA A 173 0.65 -15.57 -3.07
N LEU A 174 0.73 -16.76 -3.66
CA LEU A 174 0.55 -18.03 -2.95
C LEU A 174 1.61 -18.26 -1.84
N PRO A 175 2.92 -18.05 -2.06
CA PRO A 175 3.91 -18.19 -0.99
C PRO A 175 3.72 -17.14 0.10
N SER A 176 3.40 -15.88 -0.28
CA SER A 176 3.21 -14.78 0.68
C SER A 176 1.97 -14.99 1.56
N ALA A 177 0.90 -15.54 1.02
CA ALA A 177 -0.35 -15.81 1.74
C ALA A 177 -0.38 -17.19 2.43
N TRP A 178 0.68 -18.01 2.32
CA TRP A 178 0.64 -19.41 2.73
C TRP A 178 0.27 -19.60 4.20
N ALA A 179 0.74 -18.74 5.09
CA ALA A 179 0.41 -18.82 6.52
C ALA A 179 -1.11 -18.73 6.75
N GLY A 180 -1.79 -17.81 6.07
CA GLY A 180 -3.25 -17.67 6.13
C GLY A 180 -3.98 -18.80 5.42
N ILE A 181 -3.48 -19.27 4.28
CA ILE A 181 -4.05 -20.42 3.54
C ILE A 181 -3.98 -21.69 4.39
N ARG A 182 -2.86 -21.94 5.08
CA ARG A 182 -2.71 -23.09 5.99
C ARG A 182 -3.76 -23.05 7.10
N THR A 183 -4.05 -21.88 7.66
CA THR A 183 -5.14 -21.70 8.64
C THR A 183 -6.51 -21.99 8.01
N ALA A 184 -6.73 -21.56 6.77
CA ALA A 184 -7.96 -21.84 6.03
C ALA A 184 -8.15 -23.35 5.77
N LEU A 185 -7.08 -24.04 5.36
CA LEU A 185 -7.03 -25.49 5.18
C LEU A 185 -7.29 -26.24 6.50
N LEU A 186 -6.74 -25.76 7.61
CA LEU A 186 -7.00 -26.32 8.94
C LEU A 186 -8.48 -26.22 9.30
N LEU A 187 -9.10 -25.05 9.12
CA LEU A 187 -10.54 -24.87 9.36
C LEU A 187 -11.39 -25.77 8.46
N GLY A 188 -11.01 -25.89 7.18
CA GLY A 188 -11.66 -26.81 6.24
C GLY A 188 -11.56 -28.27 6.69
N TRP A 189 -10.39 -28.71 7.16
CA TRP A 189 -10.19 -30.06 7.70
C TRP A 189 -11.03 -30.33 8.95
N LEU A 190 -11.00 -29.42 9.92
CA LEU A 190 -11.81 -29.53 11.14
C LEU A 190 -13.30 -29.60 10.80
N ARG A 191 -13.75 -28.80 9.81
CA ARG A 191 -15.14 -28.83 9.34
C ARG A 191 -15.50 -30.13 8.64
N ALA A 192 -14.61 -30.68 7.81
CA ALA A 192 -14.84 -31.94 7.10
C ALA A 192 -14.90 -33.15 8.05
N MET A 193 -13.99 -33.22 9.03
CA MET A 193 -13.94 -34.33 10.00
C MET A 193 -15.19 -34.40 10.88
N GLY A 194 -15.79 -33.26 11.20
CA GLY A 194 -17.04 -33.18 11.98
C GLY A 194 -18.32 -33.31 11.15
N GLU A 195 -18.26 -33.57 9.84
CA GLU A 195 -19.46 -33.54 9.00
C GLU A 195 -20.32 -34.80 9.13
N PHE A 196 -21.49 -34.63 9.76
CA PHE A 196 -22.52 -35.66 9.92
C PHE A 196 -23.77 -35.42 9.06
N GLY A 197 -24.28 -34.18 9.03
CA GLY A 197 -25.64 -33.94 8.52
C GLY A 197 -25.76 -34.05 7.00
N ALA A 198 -24.78 -33.57 6.26
CA ALA A 198 -24.75 -33.71 4.81
C ALA A 198 -24.39 -35.15 4.40
N THR A 199 -23.48 -35.79 5.14
CA THR A 199 -23.00 -37.15 4.84
C THR A 199 -24.08 -38.20 5.11
N VAL A 200 -24.84 -38.11 6.20
CA VAL A 200 -25.89 -39.08 6.52
C VAL A 200 -27.01 -39.14 5.47
N LEU A 201 -27.30 -38.02 4.81
CA LEU A 201 -28.30 -37.94 3.75
C LEU A 201 -27.76 -38.39 2.39
N VAL A 202 -26.55 -37.95 2.03
CA VAL A 202 -25.96 -38.22 0.70
C VAL A 202 -25.39 -39.64 0.62
N ALA A 203 -24.73 -40.10 1.68
CA ALA A 203 -24.06 -41.39 1.72
C ALA A 203 -24.06 -41.96 3.15
N PHE A 204 -25.15 -42.65 3.51
CA PHE A 204 -25.24 -43.37 4.78
C PHE A 204 -24.23 -44.52 4.84
N HIS A 205 -23.99 -45.16 3.70
CA HIS A 205 -22.90 -46.12 3.50
C HIS A 205 -21.92 -45.62 2.43
N PRO A 206 -20.61 -45.95 2.53
CA PRO A 206 -19.97 -46.57 3.68
C PRO A 206 -19.97 -45.63 4.89
N TYR A 207 -19.97 -46.19 6.12
CA TYR A 207 -20.05 -45.37 7.33
C TYR A 207 -18.84 -44.45 7.46
N SER A 208 -19.06 -43.16 7.74
CA SER A 208 -18.04 -42.27 8.27
C SER A 208 -18.01 -42.37 9.81
N LEU A 209 -16.96 -41.88 10.46
CA LEU A 209 -16.87 -41.88 11.93
C LEU A 209 -18.07 -41.19 12.61
N PRO A 210 -18.57 -40.02 12.17
CA PRO A 210 -19.77 -39.42 12.76
C PRO A 210 -21.03 -40.29 12.58
N ILE A 211 -21.21 -40.93 11.42
CA ILE A 211 -22.36 -41.82 11.19
C ILE A 211 -22.26 -43.07 12.06
N LEU A 212 -21.08 -43.68 12.14
CA LEU A 212 -20.86 -44.85 13.01
C LEU A 212 -21.07 -44.50 14.49
N THR A 213 -20.68 -43.29 14.91
CA THR A 213 -20.93 -42.79 16.26
C THR A 213 -22.42 -42.74 16.55
N PHE A 214 -23.21 -42.17 15.63
CA PHE A 214 -24.67 -42.14 15.74
C PHE A 214 -25.28 -43.55 15.81
N VAL A 215 -24.88 -44.44 14.90
CA VAL A 215 -25.41 -45.82 14.84
C VAL A 215 -25.08 -46.61 16.12
N LYS A 216 -23.84 -46.51 16.64
CA LYS A 216 -23.47 -47.18 17.90
C LYS A 216 -24.16 -46.56 19.11
N PHE A 217 -24.32 -45.23 19.13
CA PHE A 217 -25.02 -44.54 20.22
C PHE A 217 -26.48 -44.97 20.31
N ASP A 218 -27.18 -44.96 19.17
CA ASP A 218 -28.59 -45.31 19.06
C ASP A 218 -28.84 -46.79 19.35
N GLY A 219 -27.98 -47.68 18.85
CA GLY A 219 -28.16 -49.12 18.99
C GLY A 219 -27.67 -49.72 20.32
N THR A 220 -26.53 -49.27 20.83
CA THR A 220 -25.81 -49.91 21.95
C THR A 220 -25.49 -48.98 23.13
N GLY A 221 -25.80 -47.69 23.00
CA GLY A 221 -25.54 -46.68 24.03
C GLY A 221 -24.11 -46.13 24.03
N LEU A 222 -23.81 -45.33 25.06
CA LEU A 222 -22.62 -44.47 25.10
C LEU A 222 -21.29 -45.25 25.12
N SER A 223 -21.22 -46.37 25.85
CA SER A 223 -19.97 -47.14 26.02
C SER A 223 -19.40 -47.64 24.69
N ALA A 224 -20.27 -48.04 23.75
CA ALA A 224 -19.85 -48.53 22.43
C ALA A 224 -19.38 -47.42 21.47
N THR A 225 -19.69 -46.15 21.75
CA THR A 225 -19.28 -45.00 20.92
C THR A 225 -17.86 -44.54 21.20
N VAL A 226 -17.35 -44.85 22.39
CA VAL A 226 -16.09 -44.31 22.91
C VAL A 226 -14.90 -44.60 22.00
N PRO A 227 -14.71 -45.82 21.47
CA PRO A 227 -13.64 -46.09 20.50
C PRO A 227 -13.75 -45.25 19.22
N VAL A 228 -14.97 -44.95 18.77
CA VAL A 228 -15.22 -44.14 17.57
C VAL A 228 -14.86 -42.68 17.85
N VAL A 229 -15.25 -42.16 19.01
CA VAL A 229 -14.96 -40.78 19.44
C VAL A 229 -13.45 -40.58 19.64
N GLU A 230 -12.77 -41.51 20.29
CA GLU A 230 -11.30 -41.49 20.48
C GLU A 230 -10.56 -41.42 19.13
N VAL A 231 -10.91 -42.31 18.20
CA VAL A 231 -10.33 -42.33 16.85
C VAL A 231 -10.63 -41.03 16.10
N THR A 232 -11.85 -40.49 16.24
CA THR A 232 -12.24 -39.22 15.61
C THR A 232 -11.37 -38.06 16.10
N ILE A 233 -11.17 -37.95 17.42
CA ILE A 233 -10.33 -36.90 18.01
C ILE A 233 -8.88 -37.08 17.60
N LEU A 234 -8.35 -38.30 17.71
CA LEU A 234 -6.98 -38.61 17.30
C LEU A 234 -6.74 -38.19 15.85
N MET A 235 -7.61 -38.58 14.92
CA MET A 235 -7.49 -38.23 13.51
C MET A 235 -7.64 -36.72 13.26
N THR A 236 -8.53 -36.06 13.99
CA THR A 236 -8.70 -34.60 13.91
C THR A 236 -7.42 -33.88 14.33
N VAL A 237 -6.83 -34.27 15.47
CA VAL A 237 -5.59 -33.69 16.00
C VAL A 237 -4.40 -34.01 15.12
N VAL A 238 -4.22 -35.27 14.70
CA VAL A 238 -3.13 -35.68 13.81
C VAL A 238 -3.20 -34.91 12.49
N GLY A 239 -4.39 -34.82 11.87
CA GLY A 239 -4.57 -34.03 10.65
C GLY A 239 -4.28 -32.54 10.85
N ALA A 240 -4.71 -31.97 11.99
CA ALA A 240 -4.40 -30.58 12.33
C ALA A 240 -2.90 -30.32 12.48
N ILE A 241 -2.17 -31.23 13.14
CA ILE A 241 -0.71 -31.17 13.29
C ILE A 241 -0.04 -31.28 11.92
N LEU A 242 -0.45 -32.27 11.11
CA LEU A 242 0.08 -32.47 9.76
C LEU A 242 -0.09 -31.21 8.92
N ILE A 243 -1.31 -30.66 8.82
CA ILE A 243 -1.59 -29.41 8.08
C ILE A 243 -0.77 -28.24 8.62
N SER A 244 -0.67 -28.09 9.95
CA SER A 244 0.09 -27.03 10.59
C SER A 244 1.59 -27.12 10.30
N SER A 245 2.12 -28.33 10.10
CA SER A 245 3.51 -28.57 9.74
C SER A 245 3.85 -28.32 8.27
N ILE A 246 2.85 -28.21 7.38
CA ILE A 246 3.10 -27.98 5.95
C ILE A 246 3.69 -26.58 5.74
N ARG A 247 4.95 -26.55 5.27
CA ARG A 247 5.63 -25.31 4.86
C ARG A 247 5.57 -25.16 3.34
N PHE A 248 5.43 -23.93 2.87
CA PHE A 248 5.56 -23.65 1.45
C PHE A 248 7.03 -23.80 1.02
N PRO A 249 7.33 -24.47 -0.10
CA PRO A 249 8.69 -24.65 -0.58
C PRO A 249 9.22 -23.36 -1.24
N THR A 250 9.57 -22.36 -0.41
CA THR A 250 10.04 -21.04 -0.87
C THR A 250 11.33 -21.12 -1.69
N SER A 251 12.22 -22.06 -1.39
CA SER A 251 13.45 -22.31 -2.18
C SER A 251 13.14 -22.76 -3.61
N LEU A 252 12.15 -23.64 -3.80
CA LEU A 252 11.71 -24.06 -5.12
C LEU A 252 11.06 -22.90 -5.89
N ALA A 253 10.23 -22.10 -5.21
CA ALA A 253 9.61 -20.93 -5.83
C ALA A 253 10.66 -19.88 -6.25
N LEU A 254 11.69 -19.64 -5.44
CA LEU A 254 12.81 -18.78 -5.80
C LEU A 254 13.56 -19.32 -7.02
N LEU A 255 13.87 -20.61 -7.04
CA LEU A 255 14.55 -21.24 -8.19
C LEU A 255 13.71 -21.16 -9.47
N MET A 256 12.39 -21.35 -9.37
CA MET A 256 11.48 -21.15 -10.50
C MET A 256 11.39 -19.70 -10.94
N LEU A 257 11.47 -18.76 -10.00
CA LEU A 257 11.47 -17.34 -10.27
C LEU A 257 12.74 -16.94 -11.03
N GLU A 258 13.92 -17.29 -10.52
CA GLU A 258 15.22 -17.04 -11.16
C GLU A 258 15.27 -17.62 -12.59
N ARG A 259 14.66 -18.79 -12.84
CA ARG A 259 14.59 -19.40 -14.18
C ARG A 259 13.60 -18.72 -15.13
N ARG A 260 12.55 -18.10 -14.61
CA ARG A 260 11.47 -17.51 -15.43
C ARG A 260 11.63 -16.01 -15.64
N VAL A 261 12.41 -15.33 -14.79
CA VAL A 261 12.80 -13.93 -15.01
C VAL A 261 13.53 -13.86 -16.35
N LYS A 262 12.98 -13.08 -17.27
CA LYS A 262 13.59 -12.85 -18.58
C LYS A 262 14.35 -11.54 -18.52
N PRO A 263 15.65 -11.51 -18.88
CA PRO A 263 16.38 -10.25 -18.98
C PRO A 263 15.71 -9.32 -20.01
N LEU A 264 15.89 -8.02 -19.84
CA LEU A 264 15.49 -7.02 -20.84
C LEU A 264 16.14 -7.36 -22.21
N PRO A 265 15.40 -7.31 -23.34
CA PRO A 265 15.96 -7.62 -24.66
C PRO A 265 17.19 -6.74 -25.01
N ASP A 266 18.18 -7.30 -25.70
CA ASP A 266 19.43 -6.63 -26.08
C ASP A 266 19.28 -5.60 -27.23
N GLY A 267 18.22 -5.71 -28.05
CA GLY A 267 18.04 -4.93 -29.28
C GLY A 267 17.25 -3.62 -29.15
N GLU A 268 16.89 -3.21 -27.93
CA GLU A 268 16.07 -2.02 -27.67
C GLU A 268 16.87 -0.91 -26.96
N LEU A 269 18.18 -0.92 -27.10
CA LEU A 269 19.06 0.14 -26.64
C LEU A 269 18.61 1.47 -27.25
N ILE A 270 18.50 2.50 -26.42
CA ILE A 270 19.01 3.79 -26.86
C ILE A 270 20.53 3.56 -26.79
N GLN A 271 21.17 3.33 -27.93
CA GLN A 271 22.63 3.26 -28.02
C GLN A 271 23.26 4.63 -27.80
N ASP A 272 22.46 5.68 -27.67
CA ASP A 272 22.94 6.95 -27.16
C ASP A 272 22.99 6.92 -25.63
N GLU A 273 24.21 7.01 -25.11
CA GLU A 273 24.53 7.62 -23.80
C GLU A 273 24.05 9.10 -23.70
N GLY A 274 23.18 9.53 -24.62
CA GLY A 274 22.55 10.83 -24.71
C GLY A 274 21.31 10.90 -23.84
N ASP A 275 21.24 11.98 -23.08
CA ASP A 275 20.21 12.31 -22.12
C ASP A 275 18.79 11.98 -22.64
N ALA A 276 18.03 11.21 -21.85
CA ALA A 276 16.58 11.30 -21.95
C ALA A 276 16.20 12.71 -21.46
N ASP A 277 16.19 13.68 -22.38
CA ASP A 277 15.92 15.09 -22.07
C ASP A 277 14.48 15.28 -21.54
N GLY A 278 13.56 14.36 -21.84
CA GLY A 278 12.25 14.36 -21.18
C GLY A 278 11.36 13.13 -21.32
N VAL A 279 10.40 13.05 -20.41
CA VAL A 279 9.31 12.08 -20.35
C VAL A 279 8.01 12.79 -20.73
N LEU A 280 7.30 12.28 -21.74
CA LEU A 280 5.97 12.74 -22.11
C LEU A 280 4.92 11.84 -21.48
N ILE A 281 4.20 12.39 -20.53
CA ILE A 281 3.17 11.70 -19.77
C ILE A 281 1.82 12.25 -20.21
N ASP A 282 1.11 11.48 -21.02
CA ASP A 282 -0.33 11.65 -21.26
C ASP A 282 -1.04 10.60 -20.42
N VAL A 283 -1.83 11.04 -19.44
CA VAL A 283 -2.61 10.17 -18.57
C VAL A 283 -3.98 10.81 -18.36
N ASP A 284 -5.01 10.15 -18.87
CA ASP A 284 -6.39 10.34 -18.43
C ASP A 284 -6.82 9.07 -17.69
N ALA A 285 -6.95 9.14 -16.37
CA ALA A 285 -7.32 7.99 -15.55
C ALA A 285 -8.50 8.33 -14.65
N VAL A 286 -9.57 7.55 -14.75
CA VAL A 286 -10.82 7.78 -14.02
C VAL A 286 -11.09 6.62 -13.06
N ASN A 287 -11.21 6.91 -11.78
CA ASN A 287 -11.64 6.00 -10.71
C ASN A 287 -13.00 6.48 -10.15
N PRO A 288 -13.94 5.61 -9.72
CA PRO A 288 -15.14 6.05 -9.02
C PRO A 288 -14.88 7.06 -7.89
N GLY A 289 -15.25 8.32 -8.14
CA GLY A 289 -15.13 9.45 -7.21
C GLY A 289 -13.88 10.31 -7.36
N PHE A 290 -12.95 9.98 -8.26
CA PHE A 290 -11.74 10.77 -8.50
C PHE A 290 -11.20 10.54 -9.92
N SER A 291 -11.01 11.62 -10.68
CA SER A 291 -10.35 11.60 -11.99
C SER A 291 -9.00 12.29 -11.90
N ILE A 292 -8.00 11.76 -12.59
CA ILE A 292 -6.71 12.42 -12.77
C ILE A 292 -6.44 12.61 -14.26
N ARG A 293 -6.15 13.85 -14.64
CA ARG A 293 -5.72 14.22 -15.99
C ARG A 293 -4.37 14.92 -15.90
N ALA A 294 -3.38 14.35 -16.57
CA ALA A 294 -2.05 14.91 -16.67
C ALA A 294 -1.58 14.83 -18.12
N ASP A 295 -1.27 15.99 -18.69
CA ASP A 295 -0.48 16.13 -19.91
C ASP A 295 0.79 16.88 -19.52
N LEU A 296 1.89 16.15 -19.40
CA LEU A 296 3.13 16.63 -18.81
C LEU A 296 4.30 16.31 -19.73
N GLN A 297 5.10 17.34 -20.01
CA GLN A 297 6.46 17.17 -20.51
C GLN A 297 7.42 17.45 -19.36
N LEU A 298 8.02 16.40 -18.84
CA LEU A 298 8.92 16.43 -17.70
C LEU A 298 10.34 16.18 -18.18
N ALA A 299 11.34 16.82 -17.58
CA ALA A 299 12.74 16.53 -17.89
C ALA A 299 13.16 15.14 -17.36
N GLY A 300 14.37 14.71 -17.69
CA GLY A 300 14.92 13.42 -17.25
C GLY A 300 14.80 13.17 -15.74
N ARG A 301 14.99 14.19 -14.90
CA ARG A 301 14.69 14.10 -13.46
C ARG A 301 13.60 15.08 -13.09
N SER A 302 12.48 14.58 -12.57
CA SER A 302 11.30 15.39 -12.31
C SER A 302 10.63 15.06 -11.00
N SER A 303 9.95 16.05 -10.44
CA SER A 303 9.21 15.92 -9.19
C SER A 303 7.75 16.31 -9.37
N ILE A 304 6.85 15.65 -8.66
CA ILE A 304 5.44 16.00 -8.54
C ILE A 304 5.17 16.40 -7.08
N LEU A 305 4.67 17.62 -6.90
CA LEU A 305 4.29 18.19 -5.61
C LEU A 305 2.77 18.36 -5.55
N GLY A 306 2.20 18.23 -4.37
CA GLY A 306 0.76 18.42 -4.16
C GLY A 306 0.34 18.04 -2.75
N PHE A 307 -0.84 18.47 -2.34
CA PHE A 307 -1.39 18.12 -1.03
C PHE A 307 -1.64 16.61 -0.90
N SER A 308 -1.79 16.14 0.34
CA SER A 308 -2.27 14.78 0.59
C SER A 308 -3.65 14.61 -0.04
N GLY A 309 -3.88 13.48 -0.71
CA GLY A 309 -5.14 13.22 -1.44
C GLY A 309 -5.27 13.87 -2.82
N ALA A 310 -4.26 14.59 -3.32
CA ALA A 310 -4.29 15.20 -4.66
C ALA A 310 -4.20 14.19 -5.83
N GLY A 311 -4.10 12.89 -5.56
CA GLY A 311 -4.04 11.85 -6.59
C GLY A 311 -2.63 11.48 -7.08
N LYS A 312 -1.56 11.97 -6.45
CA LYS A 312 -0.16 11.75 -6.87
C LYS A 312 0.23 10.26 -6.98
N SER A 313 -0.05 9.45 -5.96
CA SER A 313 0.21 8.01 -6.00
C SER A 313 -0.63 7.29 -7.07
N MET A 314 -1.85 7.79 -7.35
CA MET A 314 -2.70 7.28 -8.43
C MET A 314 -2.12 7.62 -9.80
N LEU A 315 -1.54 8.82 -9.97
CA LEU A 315 -0.80 9.19 -11.18
C LEU A 315 0.39 8.26 -11.40
N LEU A 316 1.22 8.01 -10.39
CA LEU A 316 2.35 7.08 -10.53
C LEU A 316 1.90 5.65 -10.87
N ALA A 317 0.84 5.15 -10.22
CA ALA A 317 0.29 3.85 -10.53
C ALA A 317 -0.26 3.77 -11.97
N ALA A 318 -0.88 4.84 -12.46
CA ALA A 318 -1.31 4.95 -13.86
C ALA A 318 -0.11 4.96 -14.81
N ILE A 319 0.95 5.71 -14.48
CA ILE A 319 2.17 5.79 -15.29
C ILE A 319 2.87 4.42 -15.37
N ALA A 320 2.92 3.70 -14.26
CA ALA A 320 3.43 2.33 -14.22
C ALA A 320 2.59 1.37 -15.08
N GLY A 321 1.33 1.68 -15.36
CA GLY A 321 0.38 0.69 -15.89
C GLY A 321 -0.05 -0.33 -14.83
N ALA A 322 0.04 0.06 -13.55
CA ALA A 322 -0.46 -0.67 -12.41
C ALA A 322 -1.95 -0.35 -12.16
N TRP A 323 -2.77 -0.46 -13.22
CA TRP A 323 -4.21 -0.10 -13.26
C TRP A 323 -5.03 -0.72 -12.13
N GLU A 324 -4.62 -1.91 -11.73
CA GLU A 324 -5.23 -2.70 -10.66
C GLU A 324 -5.15 -2.05 -9.29
N LEU A 325 -4.22 -1.12 -9.10
CA LEU A 325 -4.06 -0.35 -7.87
C LEU A 325 -5.11 0.76 -7.75
N ILE A 326 -5.62 1.25 -8.88
CA ILE A 326 -6.40 2.49 -8.98
C ILE A 326 -7.81 2.27 -9.56
N ASP A 327 -8.19 1.04 -9.89
CA ASP A 327 -9.50 0.67 -10.49
C ASP A 327 -9.88 1.58 -11.66
N ALA A 328 -8.86 2.05 -12.40
CA ALA A 328 -9.02 3.13 -13.37
C ALA A 328 -9.43 2.60 -14.74
N GLN A 329 -10.37 3.30 -15.38
CA GLN A 329 -10.71 3.13 -16.79
C GLN A 329 -10.02 4.21 -17.63
N GLY A 330 -9.45 3.84 -18.78
CA GLY A 330 -9.22 4.78 -19.88
C GLY A 330 -7.82 5.40 -20.08
N VAL A 331 -6.71 4.74 -19.71
CA VAL A 331 -5.40 5.40 -19.83
C VAL A 331 -4.88 5.51 -21.26
N ARG A 332 -4.53 6.75 -21.63
CA ARG A 332 -3.96 7.16 -22.91
C ARG A 332 -2.43 7.24 -22.85
N SER A 333 -1.75 6.09 -22.87
CA SER A 333 -0.31 5.95 -23.21
C SER A 333 0.74 6.82 -22.49
N VAL A 334 1.71 6.16 -21.84
CA VAL A 334 2.94 6.82 -21.36
C VAL A 334 4.06 6.66 -22.39
N SER A 335 4.81 7.73 -22.67
CA SER A 335 5.95 7.66 -23.60
C SER A 335 7.19 8.39 -23.08
N ILE A 336 8.38 7.88 -23.42
CA ILE A 336 9.65 8.63 -23.26
C ILE A 336 9.98 9.28 -24.59
N VAL A 337 10.51 10.50 -24.53
CA VAL A 337 11.06 11.21 -25.68
C VAL A 337 12.56 11.23 -25.56
N SER A 338 13.25 10.78 -26.59
CA SER A 338 14.71 10.88 -26.65
C SER A 338 15.13 12.23 -27.25
N SER A 339 16.40 12.59 -27.11
CA SER A 339 16.98 13.85 -27.58
C SER A 339 16.86 14.04 -29.11
N ASP A 340 16.74 12.95 -29.86
CA ASP A 340 16.46 12.94 -31.30
C ASP A 340 14.98 13.22 -31.66
N GLY A 341 14.12 13.43 -30.67
CA GLY A 341 12.69 13.66 -30.82
C GLY A 341 11.86 12.39 -31.05
N SER A 342 12.48 11.21 -31.03
CA SER A 342 11.78 9.94 -31.15
C SER A 342 10.91 9.69 -29.91
N LYS A 343 9.67 9.22 -30.14
CA LYS A 343 8.73 8.87 -29.06
C LYS A 343 8.65 7.35 -28.94
N ARG A 344 8.81 6.85 -27.73
CA ARG A 344 8.68 5.42 -27.43
C ARG A 344 7.64 5.20 -26.35
N GLN A 345 6.62 4.39 -26.64
CA GLN A 345 5.64 3.98 -25.66
C GLN A 345 6.28 3.03 -24.63
N LEU A 346 6.09 3.33 -23.35
CA LEU A 346 6.62 2.48 -22.26
C LEU A 346 5.74 1.26 -22.04
N GLN A 347 6.39 0.12 -21.88
CA GLN A 347 5.75 -1.10 -21.41
C GLN A 347 5.95 -1.26 -19.91
N SER A 348 5.18 -2.17 -19.28
CA SER A 348 5.28 -2.43 -17.84
C SER A 348 6.66 -2.88 -17.35
N ARG A 349 7.56 -3.32 -18.24
CA ARG A 349 8.95 -3.68 -17.91
C ARG A 349 9.92 -2.50 -17.99
N ASP A 350 9.56 -1.43 -18.69
CA ASP A 350 10.39 -0.23 -18.82
C ASP A 350 10.28 0.69 -17.60
N VAL A 351 9.25 0.49 -16.78
CA VAL A 351 8.92 1.33 -15.63
C VAL A 351 9.03 0.51 -14.35
N VAL A 352 9.64 1.08 -13.32
CA VAL A 352 9.62 0.51 -11.97
C VAL A 352 9.06 1.52 -10.98
N LEU A 353 8.05 1.07 -10.24
CA LEU A 353 7.41 1.83 -9.18
C LEU A 353 7.94 1.37 -7.83
N VAL A 354 8.50 2.31 -7.07
CA VAL A 354 8.83 2.19 -5.65
C VAL A 354 7.73 2.90 -4.87
N PRO A 355 6.74 2.16 -4.35
CA PRO A 355 5.61 2.77 -3.66
C PRO A 355 5.96 3.16 -2.22
N GLN A 356 5.13 4.00 -1.61
CA GLN A 356 5.26 4.38 -0.19
C GLN A 356 5.25 3.16 0.76
N THR A 357 4.51 2.10 0.41
CA THR A 357 4.46 0.83 1.18
C THR A 357 5.61 -0.13 0.85
N SER A 358 6.64 0.32 0.13
CA SER A 358 7.85 -0.40 -0.33
C SER A 358 7.66 -1.44 -1.44
N GLY A 359 6.50 -2.11 -1.49
CA GLY A 359 6.22 -3.15 -2.49
C GLY A 359 7.22 -4.32 -2.45
N LEU A 360 7.89 -4.57 -1.32
CA LEU A 360 8.80 -5.71 -1.15
C LEU A 360 8.04 -7.05 -1.11
N VAL A 361 8.71 -8.12 -1.52
CA VAL A 361 8.15 -9.47 -1.54
C VAL A 361 8.38 -10.12 -0.17
N SER A 362 7.31 -10.37 0.57
CA SER A 362 7.35 -10.69 2.00
C SER A 362 8.15 -11.95 2.38
N TYR A 363 8.24 -12.94 1.48
CA TYR A 363 8.94 -14.21 1.74
C TYR A 363 10.37 -14.25 1.19
N LEU A 364 10.86 -13.17 0.58
CA LEU A 364 12.21 -13.08 0.01
C LEU A 364 13.11 -12.21 0.89
N THR A 365 14.35 -12.63 1.08
CA THR A 365 15.35 -11.82 1.78
C THR A 365 15.78 -10.62 0.95
N VAL A 366 16.39 -9.62 1.57
CA VAL A 366 16.97 -8.46 0.86
C VAL A 366 17.91 -8.91 -0.28
N SER A 367 18.81 -9.86 -0.01
CA SER A 367 19.73 -10.38 -1.02
C SER A 367 19.03 -11.03 -2.21
N GLN A 368 17.99 -11.84 -1.96
CA GLN A 368 17.21 -12.50 -3.00
C GLN A 368 16.48 -11.49 -3.88
N GLN A 369 15.91 -10.45 -3.28
CA GLN A 369 15.19 -9.40 -4.02
C GLN A 369 16.13 -8.58 -4.90
N LEU A 370 17.29 -8.16 -4.39
CA LEU A 370 18.28 -7.43 -5.17
C LEU A 370 18.86 -8.29 -6.30
N ARG A 371 19.12 -9.58 -6.04
CA ARG A 371 19.57 -10.52 -7.07
C ARG A 371 18.54 -10.69 -8.19
N LEU A 372 17.25 -10.79 -7.85
CA LEU A 372 16.20 -10.90 -8.86
C LEU A 372 16.10 -9.64 -9.72
N ALA A 373 16.25 -8.45 -9.11
CA ALA A 373 16.32 -7.20 -9.84
C ALA A 373 17.54 -7.17 -10.79
N ALA A 374 18.70 -7.64 -10.32
CA ALA A 374 19.92 -7.78 -11.13
C ALA A 374 19.75 -8.74 -12.31
N LEU A 375 19.06 -9.86 -12.11
CA LEU A 375 18.76 -10.83 -13.17
C LEU A 375 17.82 -10.21 -14.21
N SER A 376 16.81 -9.44 -13.76
CA SER A 376 15.89 -8.77 -14.67
C SER A 376 16.55 -7.68 -15.51
N SER A 377 17.58 -7.02 -14.97
CA SER A 377 18.37 -6.03 -15.70
C SER A 377 19.32 -6.66 -16.72
N GLY A 378 19.49 -7.98 -16.72
CA GLY A 378 20.40 -8.67 -17.65
C GLY A 378 21.86 -8.28 -17.45
N GLY A 379 22.25 -7.88 -16.23
CA GLY A 379 23.61 -7.40 -15.93
C GLY A 379 23.85 -5.93 -16.28
N ARG A 380 22.81 -5.19 -16.70
CA ARG A 380 22.86 -3.73 -16.93
C ARG A 380 22.62 -2.92 -15.64
N GLY A 381 22.36 -3.62 -14.54
CA GLY A 381 22.28 -3.09 -13.18
C GLY A 381 23.57 -2.36 -12.79
N PRO A 382 23.52 -1.43 -11.82
CA PRO A 382 24.73 -1.02 -11.12
C PRO A 382 25.41 -2.23 -10.46
N ASP A 383 26.68 -2.05 -10.09
CA ASP A 383 27.38 -3.03 -9.27
C ASP A 383 26.62 -3.24 -7.94
N LEU A 384 26.23 -4.50 -7.68
CA LEU A 384 25.45 -4.88 -6.51
C LEU A 384 26.20 -4.59 -5.20
N ASP A 385 27.51 -4.87 -5.14
CA ASP A 385 28.31 -4.64 -3.94
C ASP A 385 28.46 -3.15 -3.67
N ARG A 386 28.70 -2.35 -4.72
CA ARG A 386 28.71 -0.88 -4.61
C ARG A 386 27.40 -0.35 -4.06
N LEU A 387 26.26 -0.80 -4.62
CA LEU A 387 24.93 -0.36 -4.19
C LEU A 387 24.64 -0.76 -2.75
N VAL A 388 25.01 -1.99 -2.35
CA VAL A 388 24.82 -2.52 -0.99
C VAL A 388 25.61 -1.71 0.03
N ASP A 389 26.83 -1.29 -0.30
CA ASP A 389 27.66 -0.50 0.60
C ASP A 389 27.18 0.95 0.71
N GLU A 390 26.89 1.60 -0.43
CA GLU A 390 26.40 2.98 -0.45
C GLU A 390 25.05 3.14 0.27
N PHE A 391 24.13 2.18 0.12
CA PHE A 391 22.82 2.18 0.77
C PHE A 391 22.81 1.54 2.18
N GLU A 392 23.98 1.11 2.67
CA GLU A 392 24.16 0.47 3.98
C GLU A 392 23.26 -0.76 4.20
N LEU A 393 23.20 -1.65 3.20
CA LEU A 393 22.33 -2.82 3.19
C LEU A 393 23.03 -4.10 3.64
N ARG A 394 24.35 -4.08 3.84
CA ARG A 394 25.17 -5.28 4.07
C ARG A 394 24.67 -6.14 5.23
N GLU A 395 24.33 -5.54 6.36
CA GLU A 395 23.78 -6.23 7.53
C GLU A 395 22.32 -6.71 7.37
N LEU A 396 21.63 -6.22 6.34
CA LEU A 396 20.22 -6.50 6.07
C LEU A 396 20.05 -7.64 5.06
N MET A 397 21.11 -8.05 4.36
CA MET A 397 21.06 -8.98 3.23
C MET A 397 20.34 -10.30 3.53
N GLY A 398 20.49 -10.82 4.75
CA GLY A 398 19.85 -12.06 5.21
C GLY A 398 18.43 -11.91 5.77
N ARG A 399 17.93 -10.68 5.93
CA ARG A 399 16.65 -10.39 6.60
C ARG A 399 15.47 -10.39 5.65
N LEU A 400 14.30 -10.75 6.16
CA LEU A 400 13.00 -10.61 5.51
C LEU A 400 12.43 -9.20 5.72
N PRO A 401 11.52 -8.70 4.86
CA PRO A 401 10.92 -7.39 5.01
C PRO A 401 10.25 -7.15 6.37
N THR A 402 9.69 -8.19 6.99
CA THR A 402 9.05 -8.13 8.32
C THR A 402 10.04 -7.90 9.48
N GLU A 403 11.34 -8.06 9.24
CA GLU A 403 12.42 -7.90 10.22
C GLU A 403 13.16 -6.56 10.09
N LEU A 404 12.70 -5.70 9.16
CA LEU A 404 13.30 -4.40 8.84
C LEU A 404 12.53 -3.27 9.51
N SER A 405 13.22 -2.19 9.91
CA SER A 405 12.58 -0.93 10.28
C SER A 405 11.97 -0.24 9.05
N GLY A 406 11.02 0.68 9.24
CA GLY A 406 10.38 1.41 8.12
C GLY A 406 11.41 2.11 7.21
N GLY A 407 12.42 2.75 7.79
CA GLY A 407 13.53 3.35 7.05
C GLY A 407 14.40 2.34 6.28
N GLN A 408 14.68 1.18 6.87
CA GLN A 408 15.42 0.10 6.20
C GLN A 408 14.63 -0.47 5.02
N VAL A 409 13.31 -0.64 5.20
CA VAL A 409 12.40 -1.08 4.14
C VAL A 409 12.44 -0.13 2.94
N GLN A 410 12.39 1.19 3.17
CA GLN A 410 12.48 2.19 2.10
C GLN A 410 13.82 2.11 1.35
N ARG A 411 14.95 2.06 2.06
CA ARG A 411 16.27 1.95 1.42
C ARG A 411 16.39 0.71 0.54
N VAL A 412 15.90 -0.43 1.01
CA VAL A 412 15.90 -1.69 0.22
C VAL A 412 15.00 -1.56 -1.00
N ALA A 413 13.82 -0.93 -0.87
CA ALA A 413 12.88 -0.77 -1.98
C ALA A 413 13.44 0.14 -3.09
N VAL A 414 14.07 1.25 -2.71
CA VAL A 414 14.76 2.15 -3.64
C VAL A 414 15.96 1.45 -4.28
N ALA A 415 16.80 0.77 -3.51
CA ALA A 415 17.94 0.01 -4.05
C ALA A 415 17.49 -1.07 -5.04
N ARG A 416 16.42 -1.81 -4.73
CA ARG A 416 15.81 -2.78 -5.66
C ARG A 416 15.32 -2.11 -6.96
N GLY A 417 14.73 -0.92 -6.84
CA GLY A 417 14.29 -0.12 -7.99
C GLY A 417 15.45 0.24 -8.90
N ILE A 418 16.54 0.76 -8.33
CA ILE A 418 17.75 1.11 -9.07
C ILE A 418 18.41 -0.13 -9.69
N MET A 419 18.49 -1.24 -8.95
CA MET A 419 19.12 -2.48 -9.42
C MET A 419 18.45 -3.07 -10.68
N SER A 420 17.18 -2.76 -10.90
CA SER A 420 16.41 -3.22 -12.07
C SER A 420 16.82 -2.56 -13.38
N SER A 421 17.56 -1.44 -13.36
CA SER A 421 17.90 -0.61 -14.52
C SER A 421 16.72 -0.32 -15.45
N ALA A 422 15.57 0.01 -14.85
CA ALA A 422 14.40 0.46 -15.58
C ALA A 422 14.68 1.79 -16.31
N ARG A 423 13.97 2.03 -17.43
CA ARG A 423 14.08 3.29 -18.17
C ARG A 423 13.47 4.46 -17.39
N LEU A 424 12.43 4.19 -16.62
CA LEU A 424 11.74 5.16 -15.79
C LEU A 424 11.59 4.63 -14.36
N LEU A 425 12.20 5.33 -13.40
CA LEU A 425 12.06 5.06 -11.97
C LEU A 425 11.02 5.99 -11.36
N LEU A 426 9.93 5.43 -10.86
CA LEU A 426 8.87 6.16 -10.16
C LEU A 426 9.05 5.98 -8.65
N LEU A 427 9.17 7.08 -7.92
CA LEU A 427 9.40 7.09 -6.48
C LEU A 427 8.22 7.77 -5.78
N ASP A 428 7.47 7.03 -4.96
CA ASP A 428 6.33 7.57 -4.20
C ASP A 428 6.72 7.80 -2.74
N GLU A 429 7.01 9.04 -2.38
CA GLU A 429 7.50 9.44 -1.04
C GLU A 429 8.65 8.56 -0.52
N PRO A 430 9.80 8.50 -1.24
CA PRO A 430 10.89 7.56 -0.96
C PRO A 430 11.57 7.76 0.40
N PHE A 431 11.28 8.88 1.09
CA PHE A 431 11.86 9.22 2.38
C PHE A 431 10.86 9.12 3.54
N SER A 432 9.63 8.71 3.26
CA SER A 432 8.59 8.54 4.28
C SER A 432 9.02 7.50 5.33
N GLY A 433 8.81 7.82 6.62
CA GLY A 433 9.13 6.91 7.73
C GLY A 433 10.61 6.86 8.14
N LEU A 434 11.47 7.72 7.60
CA LEU A 434 12.83 7.96 8.10
C LEU A 434 12.83 9.08 9.15
N ASP A 435 13.70 8.97 10.16
CA ASP A 435 13.99 10.07 11.08
C ASP A 435 14.74 11.21 10.36
N LEU A 436 14.73 12.42 10.91
CA LEU A 436 15.26 13.59 10.23
C LEU A 436 16.75 13.47 9.83
N PRO A 437 17.67 12.95 10.68
CA PRO A 437 19.07 12.77 10.30
C PRO A 437 19.26 11.71 9.19
N GLN A 438 18.62 10.55 9.30
CA GLN A 438 18.74 9.49 8.29
C GLN A 438 18.08 9.92 6.98
N ARG A 439 16.95 10.63 7.04
CA ARG A 439 16.25 11.22 5.89
C ARG A 439 17.18 12.14 5.11
N ARG A 440 17.82 13.12 5.77
CA ARG A 440 18.76 14.03 5.10
C ARG A 440 19.93 13.31 4.44
N ARG A 441 20.53 12.34 5.13
CA ARG A 441 21.64 11.55 4.57
C ARG A 441 21.20 10.76 3.35
N PHE A 442 20.05 10.10 3.42
CA PHE A 442 19.51 9.29 2.34
C PHE A 442 19.06 10.14 1.14
N GLN A 443 18.48 11.32 1.39
CA GLN A 443 18.15 12.32 0.38
C GLN A 443 19.37 12.73 -0.46
N HIS A 444 20.48 13.08 0.18
CA HIS A 444 21.72 13.44 -0.51
C HIS A 444 22.28 12.27 -1.33
N LEU A 445 22.28 11.06 -0.74
CA LEU A 445 22.74 9.86 -1.43
C LEU A 445 21.91 9.58 -2.69
N LEU A 446 20.58 9.59 -2.56
CA LEU A 446 19.68 9.31 -3.67
C LEU A 446 19.77 10.38 -4.75
N SER A 447 19.83 11.67 -4.37
CA SER A 447 20.01 12.78 -5.33
C SER A 447 21.30 12.62 -6.14
N LYS A 448 22.42 12.35 -5.46
CA LYS A 448 23.70 12.08 -6.11
C LYS A 448 23.59 10.91 -7.08
N TRP A 449 22.96 9.82 -6.67
CA TRP A 449 22.90 8.62 -7.48
C TRP A 449 21.97 8.77 -8.70
N LEU A 450 20.82 9.44 -8.55
CA LEU A 450 19.96 9.77 -9.69
C LEU A 450 20.64 10.71 -10.68
N ALA A 451 21.48 11.65 -10.19
CA ALA A 451 22.24 12.54 -11.05
C ALA A 451 23.36 11.80 -11.82
N GLU A 452 24.06 10.86 -11.19
CA GLU A 452 25.14 10.08 -11.81
C GLU A 452 24.63 8.97 -12.76
N SER A 453 23.51 8.34 -12.44
CA SER A 453 22.99 7.17 -13.17
C SER A 453 22.29 7.52 -14.49
N LYS A 454 21.99 8.80 -14.76
CA LYS A 454 21.20 9.29 -15.91
C LYS A 454 19.85 8.57 -16.12
N ILE A 455 19.32 7.90 -15.09
CA ILE A 455 18.04 7.22 -15.14
C ILE A 455 16.93 8.27 -15.13
N ALA A 456 15.95 8.14 -16.04
CA ALA A 456 14.79 9.02 -15.97
C ALA A 456 14.00 8.71 -14.69
N SER A 457 13.72 9.72 -13.87
CA SER A 457 13.11 9.54 -12.57
C SER A 457 11.98 10.53 -12.33
N LEU A 458 10.87 10.04 -11.77
CA LEU A 458 9.74 10.85 -11.35
C LEU A 458 9.48 10.63 -9.86
N THR A 459 9.74 11.65 -9.05
CA THR A 459 9.53 11.58 -7.60
C THR A 459 8.26 12.31 -7.19
N VAL A 460 7.36 11.62 -6.50
CA VAL A 460 6.23 12.24 -5.80
C VAL A 460 6.65 12.56 -4.38
N THR A 461 6.37 13.80 -3.96
CA THR A 461 6.54 14.24 -2.57
C THR A 461 5.51 15.31 -2.22
N HIS A 462 5.37 15.59 -0.93
CA HIS A 462 4.65 16.75 -0.41
C HIS A 462 5.62 17.82 0.13
N ASP A 463 6.92 17.59 0.03
CA ASP A 463 7.99 18.43 0.54
C ASP A 463 8.71 19.13 -0.63
N VAL A 464 8.73 20.47 -0.60
CA VAL A 464 9.34 21.28 -1.66
C VAL A 464 10.86 21.11 -1.72
N ASP A 465 11.52 20.89 -0.59
CA ASP A 465 12.97 20.72 -0.52
C ASP A 465 13.37 19.39 -1.17
N GLU A 466 12.58 18.34 -0.96
CA GLU A 466 12.77 17.06 -1.64
C GLU A 466 12.54 17.17 -3.14
N ALA A 467 11.47 17.87 -3.53
CA ALA A 467 11.14 18.08 -4.93
C ALA A 467 12.28 18.80 -5.66
N ALA A 468 12.87 19.81 -5.02
CA ALA A 468 13.98 20.59 -5.55
C ALA A 468 15.32 19.84 -5.53
N LEU A 469 15.54 18.98 -4.54
CA LEU A 469 16.77 18.19 -4.43
C LEU A 469 16.85 17.05 -5.45
N LEU A 470 15.71 16.41 -5.76
CA LEU A 470 15.66 15.25 -6.65
C LEU A 470 15.35 15.61 -8.10
N GLY A 471 14.53 16.63 -8.32
CA GLY A 471 14.03 17.02 -9.65
C GLY A 471 14.80 18.18 -10.27
N THR A 472 14.79 18.23 -11.59
CA THR A 472 15.19 19.39 -12.41
C THR A 472 13.97 20.18 -12.89
N SER A 473 12.85 19.50 -13.12
CA SER A 473 11.53 20.09 -13.30
C SER A 473 10.54 19.68 -12.21
N LEU A 474 9.52 20.52 -12.02
CA LEU A 474 8.48 20.36 -11.02
C LEU A 474 7.10 20.48 -11.68
N ALA A 475 6.20 19.56 -11.36
CA ALA A 475 4.77 19.68 -11.64
C ALA A 475 3.99 19.72 -10.32
N VAL A 476 3.03 20.63 -10.23
CA VAL A 476 2.15 20.78 -9.06
C VAL A 476 0.77 20.25 -9.41
N VAL A 477 0.31 19.27 -8.64
CA VAL A 477 -0.99 18.61 -8.83
C VAL A 477 -1.94 19.00 -7.70
N SER A 478 -3.14 19.43 -8.07
CA SER A 478 -4.23 19.72 -7.14
C SER A 478 -5.56 19.29 -7.74
N GLY A 479 -6.44 18.68 -6.95
CA GLY A 479 -7.76 18.27 -7.43
C GLY A 479 -7.77 17.25 -8.58
N GLY A 480 -6.67 16.52 -8.81
CA GLY A 480 -6.54 15.60 -9.93
C GLY A 480 -6.09 16.26 -11.25
N GLU A 481 -5.71 17.53 -11.24
CA GLU A 481 -5.19 18.24 -12.41
C GLU A 481 -3.80 18.82 -12.13
N VAL A 482 -3.01 18.95 -13.19
CA VAL A 482 -1.74 19.69 -13.15
C VAL A 482 -2.07 21.18 -13.18
N VAL A 483 -1.75 21.88 -12.09
CA VAL A 483 -2.02 23.33 -11.95
C VAL A 483 -0.89 24.17 -12.53
N GLN A 484 0.35 23.70 -12.39
CA GLN A 484 1.53 24.38 -12.91
C GLN A 484 2.67 23.38 -13.12
N SER A 485 3.45 23.56 -14.18
CA SER A 485 4.65 22.77 -14.46
C SER A 485 5.75 23.63 -15.06
N GLY A 486 7.01 23.30 -14.78
CA GLY A 486 8.17 24.02 -15.33
C GLY A 486 9.47 23.60 -14.67
N SER A 487 10.53 24.41 -14.83
CA SER A 487 11.75 24.21 -14.05
C SER A 487 11.46 24.36 -12.56
N VAL A 488 12.17 23.61 -11.71
CA VAL A 488 12.02 23.72 -10.24
C VAL A 488 12.13 25.17 -9.79
N GLY A 489 13.14 25.90 -10.29
CA GLY A 489 13.39 27.29 -9.93
C GLY A 489 12.24 28.23 -10.32
N ASP A 490 11.63 28.03 -11.49
CA ASP A 490 10.58 28.93 -11.97
C ASP A 490 9.26 28.69 -11.25
N VAL A 491 8.89 27.42 -11.02
CA VAL A 491 7.68 27.08 -10.25
C VAL A 491 7.79 27.57 -8.80
N ILE A 492 8.97 27.45 -8.19
CA ILE A 492 9.22 27.89 -6.81
C ILE A 492 9.30 29.41 -6.68
N ARG A 493 9.86 30.14 -7.66
CA ARG A 493 10.01 31.61 -7.60
C ARG A 493 8.78 32.36 -8.10
N SER A 494 8.04 31.77 -9.03
CA SER A 494 6.91 32.39 -9.70
C SER A 494 5.70 31.45 -9.68
N PRO A 495 5.14 31.18 -8.49
CA PRO A 495 3.89 30.43 -8.37
C PRO A 495 2.76 31.18 -9.09
N GLY A 496 2.01 30.47 -9.94
CA GLY A 496 0.94 31.04 -10.74
C GLY A 496 -0.37 31.20 -9.97
N THR A 497 -0.62 30.38 -8.94
CA THR A 497 -1.86 30.38 -8.15
C THR A 497 -1.57 30.32 -6.66
N ALA A 498 -2.55 30.70 -5.83
CA ALA A 498 -2.42 30.61 -4.37
C ALA A 498 -2.13 29.19 -3.88
N THR A 499 -2.75 28.18 -4.49
CA THR A 499 -2.51 26.76 -4.17
C THR A 499 -1.06 26.38 -4.42
N VAL A 500 -0.47 26.79 -5.55
CA VAL A 500 0.94 26.52 -5.85
C VAL A 500 1.84 27.28 -4.88
N ALA A 501 1.54 28.55 -4.60
CA ALA A 501 2.30 29.37 -3.66
C ALA A 501 2.38 28.73 -2.27
N MET A 502 1.25 28.24 -1.73
CA MET A 502 1.22 27.54 -0.44
C MET A 502 2.08 26.28 -0.45
N LEU A 503 2.02 25.48 -1.52
CA LEU A 503 2.77 24.22 -1.63
C LEU A 503 4.28 24.44 -1.73
N VAL A 504 4.72 25.50 -2.40
CA VAL A 504 6.16 25.81 -2.56
C VAL A 504 6.71 26.69 -1.42
N GLY A 505 5.94 26.88 -0.34
CA GLY A 505 6.40 27.51 0.89
C GLY A 505 6.23 29.02 0.97
N TYR A 506 5.21 29.59 0.31
CA TYR A 506 4.75 30.95 0.60
C TYR A 506 3.66 30.93 1.67
N GLU A 507 3.97 31.44 2.86
CA GLU A 507 3.06 31.45 4.01
C GLU A 507 2.13 32.66 4.00
N ASN A 508 2.58 33.79 3.43
CA ASN A 508 1.80 35.03 3.40
C ASN A 508 1.18 35.23 2.02
N ILE A 509 -0.11 34.94 1.88
CA ILE A 509 -0.88 35.19 0.65
C ILE A 509 -1.89 36.28 0.93
N LEU A 510 -1.76 37.40 0.23
CA LEU A 510 -2.46 38.64 0.55
C LEU A 510 -3.15 39.18 -0.71
N PRO A 511 -4.43 39.60 -0.61
CA PRO A 511 -5.03 40.41 -1.64
C PRO A 511 -4.43 41.81 -1.64
N ILE A 512 -4.04 42.27 -2.83
CA ILE A 512 -3.61 43.64 -3.06
C ILE A 512 -4.45 44.31 -4.14
N GLU A 513 -4.58 45.62 -3.99
CA GLU A 513 -5.13 46.50 -5.01
C GLU A 513 -3.94 46.99 -5.85
N VAL A 514 -3.95 46.74 -7.18
CA VAL A 514 -2.90 47.19 -8.12
C VAL A 514 -3.39 48.41 -8.87
N LEU A 515 -2.51 49.39 -9.03
CA LEU A 515 -2.95 50.74 -9.27
C LEU A 515 -2.01 51.50 -10.25
N PRO A 516 -2.47 52.52 -11.01
CA PRO A 516 -1.81 53.01 -12.22
C PRO A 516 -0.77 54.08 -11.92
N ILE A 517 0.31 54.09 -12.71
CA ILE A 517 1.49 54.93 -12.49
C ILE A 517 1.34 56.26 -13.26
N GLN A 518 1.24 57.39 -12.56
CA GLN A 518 1.75 58.68 -13.05
C GLN A 518 2.96 59.04 -12.18
N THR A 519 3.96 59.64 -12.80
CA THR A 519 5.30 59.95 -12.26
C THR A 519 5.36 60.11 -10.74
N SER A 520 6.21 59.30 -10.11
CA SER A 520 6.49 59.21 -8.67
C SER A 520 5.30 58.87 -7.76
N GLN A 521 5.33 57.61 -7.30
CA GLN A 521 4.74 57.07 -6.08
C GLN A 521 3.24 56.76 -6.04
N LEU A 522 3.04 55.54 -5.54
CA LEU A 522 1.89 54.97 -4.88
C LEU A 522 0.65 54.66 -5.72
N LEU A 523 0.22 53.46 -5.41
CA LEU A 523 -0.82 52.75 -6.06
C LEU A 523 -2.20 53.42 -5.65
N ARG A 524 -3.04 53.88 -6.62
CA ARG A 524 -4.55 54.11 -6.76
C ARG A 524 -5.43 53.64 -8.00
N SER A 525 -6.11 52.48 -8.09
CA SER A 525 -7.05 52.02 -9.18
C SER A 525 -8.20 51.15 -8.64
N THR A 526 -9.35 51.78 -8.71
CA THR A 526 -10.70 51.29 -8.50
C THR A 526 -11.11 50.04 -9.31
N HIS A 527 -11.76 49.12 -8.58
CA HIS A 527 -12.88 48.26 -8.96
C HIS A 527 -12.62 47.08 -9.93
N ARG A 528 -12.30 45.89 -9.39
CA ARG A 528 -13.26 44.81 -9.02
C ARG A 528 -12.59 43.43 -8.93
N ASP A 529 -11.35 43.29 -9.36
CA ASP A 529 -10.61 42.02 -9.35
C ASP A 529 -9.22 42.19 -8.71
N GLY A 530 -9.15 41.98 -7.40
CA GLY A 530 -7.90 42.09 -6.62
C GLY A 530 -6.88 41.04 -7.05
N VAL A 531 -5.62 41.48 -7.21
CA VAL A 531 -4.46 40.63 -7.50
C VAL A 531 -3.97 40.05 -6.19
N LEU A 532 -3.62 38.76 -6.15
CA LEU A 532 -3.03 38.15 -4.97
C LEU A 532 -1.50 38.26 -5.06
N ILE A 533 -0.84 38.61 -3.97
CA ILE A 533 0.61 38.45 -3.83
C ILE A 533 0.92 37.36 -2.83
N ALA A 534 2.06 36.72 -3.01
CA ALA A 534 2.62 35.74 -2.10
C ALA A 534 4.02 36.19 -1.66
N ILE A 535 4.27 36.12 -0.35
CA ILE A 535 5.57 36.44 0.26
C ILE A 535 5.93 35.32 1.25
N ARG A 536 7.19 34.87 1.23
CA ARG A 536 7.68 33.91 2.22
C ARG A 536 7.93 34.60 3.55
N ALA A 537 7.70 33.89 4.65
CA ALA A 537 7.93 34.41 5.99
C ALA A 537 9.39 34.84 6.21
N VAL A 538 10.33 34.16 5.57
CA VAL A 538 11.79 34.45 5.64
C VAL A 538 12.23 35.66 4.82
N ASP A 539 11.42 36.09 3.85
CA ASP A 539 11.73 37.27 3.01
C ASP A 539 11.21 38.58 3.64
N LEU A 540 10.41 38.48 4.71
CA LEU A 540 9.91 39.61 5.49
C LEU A 540 10.88 39.93 6.63
N LYS A 541 11.08 41.23 6.88
CA LYS A 541 11.88 41.72 8.01
C LYS A 541 11.05 42.64 8.90
N VAL A 542 11.16 42.45 10.21
CA VAL A 542 10.57 43.33 11.23
C VAL A 542 11.60 44.32 11.70
N HIS A 543 11.23 45.59 11.78
CA HIS A 543 12.07 46.65 12.34
C HIS A 543 11.38 47.28 13.55
N ASN A 544 12.12 47.40 14.66
CA ASN A 544 11.65 48.09 15.86
C ASN A 544 11.50 49.59 15.59
N HIS A 545 10.35 50.14 15.93
CA HIS A 545 10.10 51.58 15.84
C HIS A 545 10.51 52.24 17.17
N ASN A 546 11.55 53.08 17.16
CA ASN A 546 12.00 53.79 18.37
C ASN A 546 12.26 55.30 18.15
N SER A 547 11.71 55.91 17.10
CA SER A 547 11.94 57.34 16.83
C SER A 547 10.79 57.99 16.05
N ASP A 548 10.25 59.08 16.60
CA ASP A 548 9.27 60.00 16.03
C ASP A 548 9.81 60.71 14.76
N GLY A 549 9.79 60.02 13.61
CA GLY A 549 10.16 60.57 12.29
C GLY A 549 9.14 60.16 11.21
N PRO A 550 9.02 60.92 10.09
CA PRO A 550 7.92 60.76 9.16
C PRO A 550 7.95 59.42 8.40
N LEU A 551 6.73 58.96 8.08
CA LEU A 551 6.40 57.73 7.37
C LEU A 551 6.72 57.82 5.87
N MET A 552 7.48 56.83 5.36
CA MET A 552 7.94 56.60 3.97
C MET A 552 9.27 57.24 3.56
N GLN A 553 10.23 56.38 3.24
CA GLN A 553 11.36 56.70 2.36
C GLN A 553 11.53 55.57 1.35
N PHE A 554 11.40 55.89 0.06
CA PHE A 554 11.95 55.06 -1.01
C PHE A 554 13.46 55.26 -0.99
N ALA A 555 14.23 54.17 -0.88
CA ALA A 555 15.64 54.22 -1.25
C ALA A 555 15.73 54.02 -2.77
N GLU A 556 16.16 55.05 -3.50
CA GLU A 556 16.49 54.89 -4.92
C GLU A 556 17.57 53.82 -5.10
N PRO A 557 17.51 53.02 -6.18
CA PRO A 557 18.58 52.09 -6.49
C PRO A 557 19.86 52.88 -6.75
N THR A 558 20.87 52.69 -5.92
CA THR A 558 22.22 53.19 -6.20
C THR A 558 22.71 52.55 -7.50
N PRO A 559 23.30 53.33 -8.44
CA PRO A 559 23.90 52.76 -9.64
C PRO A 559 25.14 51.97 -9.23
N GLY A 560 24.97 50.66 -9.02
CA GLY A 560 26.01 49.78 -8.49
C GLY A 560 25.55 48.73 -7.47
N GLY A 561 24.30 48.24 -7.53
CA GLY A 561 23.87 47.02 -6.86
C GLY A 561 22.93 47.23 -5.66
N GLY A 562 21.74 46.62 -5.74
CA GLY A 562 20.79 46.45 -4.62
C GLY A 562 19.36 46.91 -4.93
N GLY A 563 18.40 45.97 -4.94
CA GLY A 563 16.98 46.21 -5.21
C GLY A 563 16.32 47.16 -4.20
N GLY A 564 15.40 48.01 -4.68
CA GLY A 564 14.71 48.99 -3.84
C GLY A 564 13.76 48.31 -2.86
N LEU A 565 13.84 48.64 -1.56
CA LEU A 565 13.03 48.02 -0.49
C LEU A 565 11.56 48.48 -0.55
N VAL A 566 10.58 47.58 -0.40
CA VAL A 566 9.17 47.94 -0.17
C VAL A 566 8.87 47.83 1.32
N LEU A 567 8.61 48.98 1.96
CA LEU A 567 8.08 49.06 3.32
C LEU A 567 6.55 48.94 3.26
N LEU A 568 6.00 47.87 3.85
CA LEU A 568 4.56 47.72 4.08
C LEU A 568 4.20 48.56 5.30
N SER A 569 4.04 49.88 5.13
CA SER A 569 3.76 50.82 6.23
C SER A 569 2.26 50.92 6.56
N GLY A 570 1.74 49.92 7.27
CA GLY A 570 0.60 50.11 8.18
C GLY A 570 1.11 50.18 9.62
N ARG A 571 0.30 50.69 10.59
CA ARG A 571 0.58 50.45 12.02
C ARG A 571 0.55 48.94 12.24
N ALA A 572 1.70 48.29 12.19
CA ALA A 572 1.81 46.87 12.33
C ALA A 572 2.00 46.56 13.83
N ARG A 573 1.24 45.60 14.35
CA ARG A 573 1.26 45.23 15.76
C ARG A 573 1.64 43.78 15.92
N ILE A 574 2.52 43.49 16.86
CA ILE A 574 2.91 42.11 17.15
C ILE A 574 1.77 41.43 17.90
N GLU A 575 1.19 40.39 17.30
CA GLU A 575 0.14 39.58 17.91
C GLU A 575 0.74 38.40 18.66
N ARG A 576 1.81 37.81 18.11
CA ARG A 576 2.48 36.66 18.69
C ARG A 576 3.96 36.67 18.36
N TRP A 577 4.76 36.29 19.34
CA TRP A 577 6.18 35.99 19.15
C TRP A 577 6.45 34.62 19.75
N SER A 578 7.24 33.79 19.07
CA SER A 578 7.56 32.43 19.51
C SER A 578 9.01 32.11 19.17
N ASP A 579 9.76 31.67 20.19
CA ASP A 579 11.10 31.09 20.02
C ASP A 579 10.98 29.58 19.86
N LEU A 580 11.44 29.06 18.71
CA LEU A 580 11.44 27.63 18.40
C LEU A 580 12.82 26.99 18.64
N GLY A 581 13.77 27.71 19.23
CA GLY A 581 15.12 27.25 19.59
C GLY A 581 16.13 27.20 18.43
N TYR A 582 15.65 27.19 17.18
CA TYR A 582 16.49 27.27 15.96
C TYR A 582 16.03 28.37 14.99
N ARG A 583 14.86 28.96 15.23
CA ARG A 583 14.31 30.11 14.51
C ARG A 583 13.34 30.87 15.39
N THR A 584 13.09 32.13 15.06
CA THR A 584 12.01 32.94 15.62
C THR A 584 10.83 32.96 14.66
N GLU A 585 9.62 32.95 15.20
CA GLU A 585 8.39 33.21 14.45
C GLU A 585 7.65 34.38 15.08
N THR A 586 7.31 35.37 14.25
CA THR A 586 6.57 36.57 14.65
C THR A 586 5.32 36.71 13.79
N GLU A 587 4.15 36.75 14.42
CA GLU A 587 2.88 37.06 13.78
C GLU A 587 2.55 38.53 14.01
N VAL A 588 2.33 39.26 12.91
CA VAL A 588 2.08 40.71 12.92
C VAL A 588 0.74 40.99 12.26
N SER A 589 -0.11 41.77 12.92
CA SER A 589 -1.32 42.34 12.32
C SER A 589 -1.01 43.69 11.69
N VAL A 590 -1.39 43.89 10.44
CA VAL A 590 -1.24 45.17 9.71
C VAL A 590 -2.63 45.75 9.51
N ALA A 591 -2.88 46.91 10.09
CA ALA A 591 -4.15 47.61 9.95
C ALA A 591 -4.42 47.95 8.47
N SER A 592 -5.49 47.37 7.94
CA SER A 592 -5.88 47.55 6.54
C SER A 592 -6.79 48.77 6.39
N GLN A 593 -6.46 49.67 5.46
CA GLN A 593 -7.29 50.84 5.14
C GLN A 593 -8.45 50.53 4.18
N SER A 594 -8.61 49.28 3.73
CA SER A 594 -9.48 48.90 2.61
C SER A 594 -10.74 48.10 2.98
N GLY A 595 -11.15 48.08 4.25
CA GLY A 595 -12.41 47.42 4.68
C GLY A 595 -12.36 45.88 4.71
N PHE A 596 -11.30 45.27 4.18
CA PHE A 596 -10.85 43.94 4.57
C PHE A 596 -10.20 44.06 5.94
N GLY A 597 -10.60 43.25 6.93
CA GLY A 597 -10.04 43.31 8.30
C GLY A 597 -8.51 43.21 8.35
N ASP A 598 -7.92 43.42 9.53
CA ASP A 598 -6.47 43.45 9.72
C ASP A 598 -5.77 42.24 9.07
N LEU A 599 -4.76 42.53 8.23
CA LEU A 599 -3.99 41.52 7.52
C LEU A 599 -3.00 40.89 8.50
N ARG A 600 -2.89 39.56 8.50
CA ARG A 600 -1.93 38.84 9.35
C ARG A 600 -0.74 38.37 8.52
N LEU A 601 0.45 38.68 9.01
CA LEU A 601 1.72 38.29 8.41
C LEU A 601 2.49 37.39 9.38
N LEU A 602 2.95 36.25 8.88
CA LEU A 602 3.92 35.40 9.54
C LEU A 602 5.32 35.78 9.03
N ILE A 603 6.23 36.03 9.96
CA ILE A 603 7.61 36.39 9.69
C ILE A 603 8.51 35.40 10.42
N SER A 604 9.54 34.91 9.74
CA SER A 604 10.47 33.95 10.32
C SER A 604 11.91 34.43 10.18
N GLY A 605 12.63 34.49 11.30
CA GLY A 605 14.01 34.95 11.39
C GLY A 605 14.95 33.89 11.97
N PRO A 606 16.27 34.00 11.73
CA PRO A 606 17.26 33.16 12.39
C PRO A 606 17.31 33.44 13.89
N TRP A 607 17.58 32.39 14.67
CA TRP A 607 17.68 32.49 16.11
C TRP A 607 18.84 33.42 16.52
N GLY A 608 18.55 34.37 17.42
CA GLY A 608 19.54 35.28 18.00
C GLY A 608 19.82 36.58 17.23
N GLU A 609 19.29 36.76 16.01
CA GLU A 609 19.39 38.05 15.29
C GLU A 609 18.27 39.03 15.69
N ASP A 610 17.08 38.51 16.01
CA ASP A 610 15.95 39.33 16.45
C ASP A 610 15.91 39.45 17.97
N ALA A 611 15.93 40.68 18.50
CA ALA A 611 15.63 40.93 19.90
C ALA A 611 14.21 40.42 20.24
N PRO A 612 13.97 39.83 21.42
CA PRO A 612 12.65 39.34 21.79
C PRO A 612 11.64 40.48 21.72
N PHE A 613 10.62 40.29 20.89
CA PHE A 613 9.59 41.30 20.70
C PHE A 613 8.50 41.18 21.76
N THR A 614 8.09 42.32 22.32
CA THR A 614 6.96 42.36 23.25
C THR A 614 5.64 42.32 22.47
N VAL A 615 4.78 41.34 22.75
CA VAL A 615 3.43 41.27 22.18
C VAL A 615 2.70 42.59 22.42
N GLY A 616 2.14 43.13 21.34
CA GLY A 616 1.42 44.39 21.32
C GLY A 616 2.25 45.62 20.95
N SER A 617 3.57 45.50 20.78
CA SER A 617 4.41 46.61 20.30
C SER A 617 4.09 46.99 18.85
N GLN A 618 4.33 48.25 18.51
CA GLN A 618 4.23 48.73 17.14
C GLN A 618 5.56 48.55 16.42
N VAL A 619 5.49 47.99 15.21
CA VAL A 619 6.65 47.69 14.37
C VAL A 619 6.40 48.10 12.92
N SER A 620 7.46 48.07 12.13
CA SER A 620 7.37 48.21 10.67
C SER A 620 7.86 46.94 9.98
N VAL A 621 7.26 46.58 8.86
CA VAL A 621 7.59 45.37 8.09
C VAL A 621 8.09 45.78 6.70
N SER A 622 9.17 45.17 6.25
CA SER A 622 9.74 45.41 4.92
C SER A 622 9.98 44.11 4.16
N VAL A 623 9.90 44.19 2.83
CA VAL A 623 10.22 43.10 1.90
C VAL A 623 10.98 43.66 0.68
N ASP A 624 11.88 42.87 0.10
CA ASP A 624 12.45 43.19 -1.22
C ASP A 624 11.41 42.87 -2.31
N PRO A 625 11.01 43.82 -3.18
CA PRO A 625 10.03 43.60 -4.22
C PRO A 625 10.40 42.50 -5.21
N SER A 626 11.69 42.19 -5.39
CA SER A 626 12.13 41.04 -6.22
C SER A 626 11.75 39.69 -5.61
N ARG A 627 11.38 39.65 -4.32
CA ARG A 627 10.94 38.46 -3.57
C ARG A 627 9.42 38.31 -3.52
N ILE A 628 8.67 39.27 -4.06
CA ILE A 628 7.21 39.22 -4.10
C ILE A 628 6.77 38.44 -5.34
N ALA A 629 6.01 37.36 -5.14
CA ALA A 629 5.35 36.66 -6.24
C ALA A 629 3.95 37.23 -6.47
N VAL A 630 3.62 37.51 -7.73
CA VAL A 630 2.28 37.94 -8.15
C VAL A 630 1.52 36.74 -8.68
N LEU A 631 0.35 36.48 -8.11
CA LEU A 631 -0.46 35.31 -8.42
C LEU A 631 -1.62 35.68 -9.36
N SER A 632 -1.94 34.78 -10.28
CA SER A 632 -3.21 34.75 -10.98
C SER A 632 -4.30 34.13 -10.08
N ARG A 633 -5.55 34.55 -10.30
CA ARG A 633 -6.69 34.10 -9.49
C ARG A 633 -7.07 32.65 -9.78
#